data_AF-A0A813PZN5-F1
#
_entry.id   AF-A0A813PZN5-F1
#
_cell.length_a   1.000
_cell.length_b   1.000
_cell.length_c   1.000
_cell.angle_alpha   90.00
_cell.angle_beta   90.00
_cell.angle_gamma   90.00
#
_symmetry.space_group_name_H-M   'P 1'
#
loop_
_entity.id
_entity.type
_entity.pdbx_description
1 polymer ?
#
loop_
_entity_poly.entity_id
_entity_poly.type
_entity_poly.pdbx_seq_one_letter_code
_entity_poly.pdbx_strand_id
1 'polypeptide(L)'
;MSLSNATIAEINALNYANEVFFLFWTFASIALGTVGHLLSIYVFTRPILRSNPCACYFLAATVTGLFVSYINLPLRLLQYVFNYDVFKYSNASCKILSWILFCSRALASWFIALASIDR
;
A
#
# COMPACT_ATOMS: atom_id res chain seq x y z
N MET A 1 2.64 39.65 -5.78
CA MET A 1 1.28 39.13 -5.99
C MET A 1 0.80 38.56 -4.66
N SER A 2 0.20 39.38 -3.81
CA SER A 2 -0.26 38.97 -2.47
C SER A 2 -1.57 38.20 -2.62
N LEU A 3 -1.58 36.92 -2.24
CA LEU A 3 -2.82 36.15 -2.09
C LEU A 3 -3.76 36.92 -1.15
N SER A 4 -5.02 37.07 -1.53
CA SER A 4 -6.06 37.61 -0.65
C SER A 4 -6.23 36.69 0.56
N ASN A 5 -6.37 37.22 1.77
CA ASN A 5 -6.59 36.43 2.99
C ASN A 5 -7.80 35.47 2.86
N ALA A 6 -8.80 35.82 2.03
CA ALA A 6 -9.93 34.94 1.73
C ALA A 6 -9.50 33.66 0.98
N THR A 7 -8.59 33.78 0.01
CA THR A 7 -8.08 32.62 -0.75
C THR A 7 -7.24 31.68 0.11
N ILE A 8 -6.54 32.19 1.12
CA ILE A 8 -5.76 31.39 2.06
C ILE A 8 -6.69 30.57 2.98
N ALA A 9 -7.81 31.16 3.40
CA ALA A 9 -8.80 30.46 4.23
C ALA A 9 -9.46 29.28 3.48
N GLU A 10 -9.78 29.47 2.20
CA GLU A 10 -10.34 28.40 1.35
C GLU A 10 -9.34 27.25 1.14
N ILE A 11 -8.07 27.56 0.89
CA ILE A 11 -7.00 26.55 0.76
C ILE A 11 -6.84 25.75 2.05
N ASN A 12 -6.86 26.42 3.21
CA ASN A 12 -6.72 25.74 4.49
C ASN A 12 -7.90 24.80 4.80
N ALA A 13 -9.13 25.22 4.47
CA ALA A 13 -10.31 24.37 4.62
C ALA A 13 -10.23 23.12 3.72
N LEU A 14 -9.76 23.28 2.48
CA LEU A 14 -9.56 22.17 1.55
C LEU A 14 -8.47 21.19 2.01
N ASN A 15 -7.34 21.71 2.50
CA ASN A 15 -6.25 20.87 3.02
C ASN A 15 -6.70 20.07 4.24
N TYR A 16 -7.43 20.70 5.16
CA TYR A 16 -8.00 20.01 6.32
C TYR A 16 -8.97 18.89 5.93
N ALA A 17 -9.88 19.15 4.99
CA ALA A 17 -10.80 18.14 4.49
C ALA A 17 -10.06 16.95 3.85
N ASN A 18 -8.99 17.22 3.09
CA ASN A 18 -8.16 16.18 2.50
C ASN A 18 -7.42 15.35 3.56
N GLU A 19 -6.83 15.97 4.59
CA GLU A 19 -6.14 15.25 5.66
C GLU A 19 -7.06 14.28 6.40
N VAL A 20 -8.27 14.72 6.76
CA VAL A 20 -9.27 13.88 7.42
C VAL A 20 -9.71 12.73 6.51
N PHE A 21 -9.92 13.02 5.23
CA PHE A 21 -10.27 11.99 4.24
C PHE A 21 -9.16 10.96 4.08
N PHE A 22 -7.89 11.40 3.96
CA PHE A 22 -6.74 10.51 3.83
C PHE A 22 -6.53 9.63 5.05
N LEU A 23 -6.73 10.15 6.26
CA LEU A 23 -6.71 9.36 7.50
C LEU A 23 -7.74 8.25 7.45
N PHE A 24 -9.01 8.61 7.23
CA PHE A 24 -10.11 7.65 7.19
C PHE A 24 -9.89 6.58 6.12
N TRP A 25 -9.54 7.00 4.90
CA TRP A 25 -9.27 6.10 3.79
C TRP A 25 -8.11 5.13 4.07
N THR A 26 -7.03 5.63 4.68
CA THR A 26 -5.86 4.81 5.00
C THR A 26 -6.19 3.75 6.05
N PHE A 27 -6.87 4.13 7.15
CA PHE A 27 -7.26 3.18 8.17
C PHE A 27 -8.25 2.13 7.65
N ALA A 28 -9.24 2.55 6.86
CA ALA A 28 -10.18 1.63 6.21
C ALA A 28 -9.46 0.66 5.27
N SER A 29 -8.50 1.14 4.48
CA SER A 29 -7.72 0.32 3.55
C SER A 29 -6.84 -0.69 4.28
N ILE A 30 -6.24 -0.32 5.42
CA ILE A 30 -5.47 -1.25 6.25
C ILE A 30 -6.40 -2.30 6.86
N ALA A 31 -7.54 -1.90 7.45
CA ALA A 31 -8.48 -2.83 8.06
C ALA A 31 -9.06 -3.82 7.05
N LEU A 32 -9.55 -3.34 5.90
CA LEU A 32 -10.12 -4.21 4.86
C LEU A 32 -9.03 -5.03 4.15
N GLY A 33 -7.88 -4.42 3.86
CA GLY A 33 -6.76 -5.09 3.21
C GLY A 33 -6.18 -6.22 4.06
N THR A 34 -6.03 -6.01 5.38
CA THR A 34 -5.56 -7.05 6.31
C THR A 34 -6.53 -8.22 6.37
N VAL A 35 -7.83 -7.96 6.57
CA VAL A 35 -8.85 -9.00 6.62
C VAL A 35 -8.90 -9.78 5.30
N GLY A 36 -8.91 -9.08 4.16
CA GLY A 36 -8.94 -9.70 2.83
C GLY A 36 -7.74 -10.59 2.57
N HIS A 37 -6.52 -10.08 2.81
CA HIS A 37 -5.30 -10.87 2.62
C HIS A 37 -5.17 -12.02 3.62
N LEU A 38 -5.58 -11.87 4.89
CA LEU A 38 -5.57 -12.96 5.88
C LEU A 38 -6.54 -14.08 5.49
N LEU A 39 -7.74 -13.74 5.03
CA LEU A 39 -8.69 -14.72 4.51
C LEU A 39 -8.13 -15.46 3.29
N SER A 40 -7.51 -14.74 2.35
CA SER A 40 -6.85 -15.35 1.19
C SER A 40 -5.70 -16.28 1.60
N ILE A 41 -4.84 -15.87 2.54
CA ILE A 41 -3.77 -16.72 3.08
C ILE A 41 -4.37 -17.98 3.71
N TYR A 42 -5.41 -17.84 4.54
CA TYR A 42 -6.06 -18.97 5.20
C TYR A 42 -6.65 -19.98 4.20
N VAL A 43 -7.32 -19.49 3.15
CA VAL A 43 -7.90 -20.34 2.10
C VAL A 43 -6.81 -21.06 1.31
N PHE A 44 -5.78 -20.34 0.84
CA PHE A 44 -4.71 -20.91 0.02
C PHE A 44 -3.71 -21.79 0.81
N THR A 45 -3.66 -21.67 2.14
CA THR A 45 -2.84 -22.54 2.99
C THR A 45 -3.45 -23.95 3.15
N ARG A 46 -4.72 -24.15 2.77
CA ARG A 46 -5.35 -25.47 2.86
C ARG A 46 -4.63 -26.51 1.98
N PRO A 47 -4.36 -27.72 2.50
CA PRO A 47 -3.56 -28.74 1.81
C PRO A 47 -4.18 -29.19 0.48
N ILE A 48 -5.51 -29.12 0.36
CA ILE A 48 -6.26 -29.46 -0.86
C ILE A 48 -5.92 -28.50 -2.02
N LEU A 49 -5.58 -27.24 -1.73
CA LEU A 49 -5.23 -26.25 -2.77
C LEU A 49 -3.73 -26.23 -3.08
N ARG A 50 -2.88 -26.65 -2.15
CA ARG A 50 -1.40 -26.66 -2.34
C ARG A 50 -0.91 -27.68 -3.38
N SER A 51 -1.77 -28.59 -3.85
CA SER A 51 -1.44 -29.47 -4.97
C SER A 51 -1.36 -28.72 -6.30
N ASN A 52 -1.96 -27.53 -6.40
CA ASN A 52 -1.97 -26.73 -7.62
C ASN A 52 -0.91 -25.62 -7.56
N PRO A 53 0.03 -25.56 -8.51
CA PRO A 53 1.05 -24.50 -8.56
C PRO A 53 0.43 -23.09 -8.64
N CYS A 54 -0.67 -22.93 -9.39
CA CYS A 54 -1.48 -21.70 -9.43
C CYS A 54 -1.84 -21.14 -8.04
N ALA A 55 -2.25 -22.00 -7.09
CA ALA A 55 -2.62 -21.57 -5.75
C ALA A 55 -1.42 -21.04 -4.95
N CYS A 56 -0.22 -21.59 -5.17
CA CYS A 56 1.01 -21.09 -4.56
C CYS A 56 1.39 -19.71 -5.10
N TYR A 57 1.20 -19.44 -6.40
CA TYR A 57 1.42 -18.11 -6.95
C TYR A 57 0.45 -17.06 -6.38
N PHE A 58 -0.84 -17.41 -6.24
CA PHE A 58 -1.81 -16.53 -5.59
C PHE A 58 -1.52 -16.29 -4.11
N LEU A 59 -1.03 -17.30 -3.40
CA LEU A 59 -0.57 -17.14 -2.02
C LEU A 59 0.60 -16.16 -1.94
N ALA A 60 1.62 -16.33 -2.79
CA ALA A 60 2.78 -15.43 -2.85
C ALA A 60 2.39 -13.99 -3.22
N ALA A 61 1.46 -13.81 -4.16
CA ALA A 61 0.89 -12.52 -4.51
C ALA A 61 0.18 -11.86 -3.32
N THR A 62 -0.60 -12.64 -2.56
CA THR A 62 -1.34 -12.16 -1.39
C THR A 62 -0.40 -11.72 -0.27
N VAL A 63 0.64 -12.51 0.02
CA VAL A 63 1.66 -12.16 1.03
C VAL A 63 2.42 -10.90 0.63
N THR A 64 2.80 -10.79 -0.64
CA THR A 64 3.48 -9.59 -1.17
C THR A 64 2.57 -8.37 -1.10
N GLY A 65 1.28 -8.51 -1.43
CA GLY A 65 0.28 -7.45 -1.33
C GLY A 65 0.09 -6.97 0.11
N LEU A 66 0.05 -7.89 1.08
CA LEU A 66 -0.01 -7.55 2.51
C LEU A 66 1.25 -6.82 2.96
N PHE A 67 2.44 -7.28 2.56
CA PHE A 67 3.68 -6.59 2.89
C PHE A 67 3.72 -5.15 2.33
N VAL A 68 3.28 -4.95 1.09
CA VAL A 68 3.21 -3.62 0.47
C VAL A 68 2.22 -2.72 1.19
N SER A 69 1.03 -3.22 1.53
CA SER A 69 0.02 -2.40 2.20
C SER A 69 0.53 -1.93 3.57
N TYR A 70 1.19 -2.79 4.34
CA TYR A 70 1.79 -2.44 5.63
C TYR A 70 2.97 -1.47 5.55
N ILE A 71 3.70 -1.39 4.43
CA ILE A 71 4.80 -0.42 4.29
C ILE A 71 4.31 0.87 3.64
N ASN A 72 3.57 0.79 2.54
CA ASN A 72 3.22 1.93 1.71
C ASN A 72 2.17 2.84 2.38
N LEU A 73 1.15 2.25 3.02
CA LEU A 73 0.08 3.03 3.65
C LEU A 73 0.58 3.85 4.85
N PRO A 74 1.37 3.30 5.80
CA PRO A 74 1.93 4.11 6.88
C PRO A 74 2.92 5.16 6.38
N LEU A 75 3.73 4.85 5.38
CA LEU A 75 4.70 5.81 4.83
C LEU A 75 4.00 7.01 4.19
N ARG A 76 2.91 6.78 3.45
CA ARG A 76 2.06 7.85 2.90
C ARG A 76 1.35 8.64 3.97
N LEU A 77 0.85 7.96 5.00
CA LEU A 77 0.18 8.62 6.13
C LEU A 77 1.14 9.57 6.85
N LEU A 78 2.36 9.11 7.11
CA LEU A 78 3.40 9.88 7.77
C LEU A 78 3.82 11.10 6.94
N GLN A 79 3.90 10.95 5.62
CA GLN A 79 4.21 12.05 4.71
C GLN A 79 3.08 13.07 4.61
N TYR A 80 1.82 12.62 4.49
CA TYR A 80 0.69 13.50 4.19
C TYR A 80 0.12 14.19 5.43
N VAL A 81 -0.01 13.48 6.55
CA VAL A 81 -0.65 13.99 7.78
C VAL A 81 0.38 14.57 8.74
N PHE A 82 1.50 13.85 8.94
CA PHE A 82 2.53 14.26 9.90
C PHE A 82 3.61 15.16 9.27
N ASN A 83 3.50 15.47 7.97
CA ASN A 83 4.50 16.24 7.21
C ASN A 83 5.93 15.68 7.36
N TYR A 84 6.05 14.39 7.68
CA TYR A 84 7.32 13.74 7.95
C TYR A 84 7.71 12.85 6.79
N ASP A 85 8.68 13.31 6.03
CA ASP A 85 9.13 12.65 4.81
C ASP A 85 10.33 11.73 5.11
N VAL A 86 10.04 10.43 5.25
CA VAL A 86 11.06 9.39 5.47
C VAL A 86 12.05 9.31 4.30
N PHE A 87 11.63 9.71 3.09
CA PHE A 87 12.51 9.76 1.92
C PHE A 87 13.53 10.90 2.02
N LYS A 88 13.26 11.94 2.81
CA LYS A 88 14.20 13.06 3.01
C LYS A 88 15.14 12.86 4.19
N TYR A 89 14.89 11.87 5.06
CA TYR A 89 15.71 11.63 6.24
C TYR A 89 17.13 11.16 5.87
N SER A 90 17.27 10.29 4.87
CA SER A 90 18.58 9.90 4.34
C SER A 90 18.51 9.41 2.89
N ASN A 91 19.60 9.59 2.14
CA ASN A 91 19.71 9.12 0.76
C ASN A 91 19.60 7.58 0.67
N ALA A 92 20.02 6.86 1.71
CA ALA A 92 19.93 5.41 1.75
C ALA A 92 18.47 4.95 1.95
N SER A 93 17.73 5.56 2.88
CA SER A 93 16.33 5.21 3.13
C SER A 93 15.45 5.52 1.92
N CYS A 94 15.70 6.62 1.22
CA CYS A 94 15.00 6.93 -0.02
C CYS A 94 15.15 5.84 -1.09
N LYS A 95 16.39 5.38 -1.32
CA LYS A 95 16.69 4.35 -2.32
C LYS A 95 16.13 2.99 -1.93
N ILE A 96 16.30 2.58 -0.67
CA ILE A 96 15.83 1.29 -0.17
C ILE A 96 14.30 1.22 -0.22
N LEU A 97 13.61 2.25 0.28
CA LEU A 97 12.15 2.29 0.28
C LEU A 97 11.59 2.33 -1.14
N SER A 98 12.18 3.14 -2.03
CA SER A 98 11.78 3.18 -3.45
C SER A 98 12.00 1.83 -4.14
N TRP A 99 13.11 1.16 -3.85
CA TRP A 99 13.41 -0.17 -4.39
C TRP A 99 12.43 -1.22 -3.88
N ILE A 100 12.16 -1.27 -2.57
CA ILE A 100 11.18 -2.20 -1.98
C ILE A 100 9.81 -1.98 -2.62
N LEU A 101 9.33 -0.74 -2.66
CA LEU A 101 8.02 -0.41 -3.23
C LEU A 101 7.91 -0.80 -4.71
N PHE A 102 8.98 -0.61 -5.48
CA PHE A 102 9.02 -1.01 -6.88
C PHE A 102 9.02 -2.53 -7.03
N CYS A 103 9.94 -3.22 -6.34
CA CYS A 103 10.09 -4.67 -6.40
C CYS A 103 8.82 -5.38 -5.98
N SER A 104 8.17 -4.95 -4.89
CA SER A 104 6.97 -5.61 -4.41
C SER A 104 5.77 -5.42 -5.36
N ARG A 105 5.65 -4.27 -6.04
CA ARG A 105 4.62 -4.06 -7.07
C ARG A 105 4.89 -4.91 -8.32
N ALA A 106 6.15 -4.99 -8.74
CA ALA A 106 6.54 -5.87 -9.84
C ALA A 106 6.24 -7.34 -9.50
N LEU A 107 6.67 -7.82 -8.33
CA LEU A 107 6.43 -9.18 -7.87
C LEU A 107 4.93 -9.51 -7.84
N ALA A 108 4.09 -8.61 -7.32
CA ALA A 108 2.64 -8.81 -7.33
C ALA A 108 2.08 -9.02 -8.74
N SER A 109 2.49 -8.21 -9.73
CA SER A 109 2.07 -8.39 -11.13
C SER A 109 2.60 -9.68 -11.75
N TRP A 110 3.85 -10.05 -11.46
CA TRP A 110 4.47 -11.26 -11.97
C TRP A 110 3.81 -12.53 -11.42
N PHE A 111 3.44 -12.55 -10.13
CA PHE A 111 2.73 -13.70 -9.57
C PHE A 111 1.35 -13.90 -10.20
N ILE A 112 0.63 -12.83 -10.52
CA ILE A 112 -0.66 -12.92 -11.23
C ILE A 112 -0.47 -13.37 -12.68
N ALA A 113 0.57 -12.86 -13.36
CA ALA A 113 0.91 -13.26 -14.72
C ALA A 113 1.27 -14.75 -14.78
N LEU A 114 2.13 -15.22 -13.87
CA LEU A 114 2.50 -16.64 -13.75
C LEU A 114 1.29 -17.52 -13.44
N ALA A 115 0.39 -17.07 -12.55
CA ALA A 115 -0.85 -17.78 -12.26
C ALA A 115 -1.78 -17.89 -13.49
N SER A 116 -1.70 -16.94 -14.42
CA SER A 116 -2.46 -16.93 -15.67
C SER A 116 -1.83 -17.81 -16.76
N ILE A 117 -0.49 -17.97 -16.74
CA ILE A 117 0.25 -18.87 -17.66
C ILE A 117 0.12 -20.33 -17.22
N ASP A 118 0.05 -20.59 -15.92
CA ASP A 118 -0.12 -21.94 -15.34
C ASP A 118 -1.53 -22.52 -15.57
N ARG A 119 -2.51 -21.66 -15.87
CA ARG A 119 -3.91 -22.02 -16.12
C ARG A 119 -4.16 -22.39 -17.57
#